data_AF-A0A0T7FKT8-F1
#
_entry.id   AF-A0A0T7FKT8-F1
#
_cell.length_a   1.000
_cell.length_b   1.000
_cell.length_c   1.000
_cell.angle_alpha   90.00
_cell.angle_beta   90.00
_cell.angle_gamma   90.00
#
_symmetry.space_group_name_H-M   'P 1'
#
loop_
_entity.id
_entity.type
_entity.pdbx_description
1 polymer ?
#
loop_
_entity_poly.entity_id
_entity_poly.type
_entity_poly.pdbx_seq_one_letter_code
_entity_poly.pdbx_strand_id
1 'polypeptide(L)'
;MELVVFGYQIVPGRDEPLAFAASLEECQRDALSERDELRRNDPDLEPLGAMAIYRLTLAWPDTDRLLAVLNEKTSLLDAVVVDRKLVGLVAD
;
A
#
# COMPACT_ATOMS: atom_id res chain seq x y z
N MET A 1 20.00 1.28 7.17
CA MET A 1 19.70 1.50 5.75
C MET A 1 18.21 1.72 5.64
N GLU A 2 17.80 2.86 5.08
CA GLU A 2 16.40 3.17 4.85
C GLU A 2 16.04 2.77 3.42
N LEU A 3 14.90 2.11 3.25
CA LEU A 3 14.36 1.71 1.95
C LEU A 3 13.10 2.51 1.69
N VAL A 4 12.98 3.09 0.49
CA VAL A 4 11.77 3.79 0.08
C VAL A 4 11.00 2.91 -0.89
N VAL A 5 9.73 2.69 -0.60
CA VAL A 5 8.79 1.98 -1.48
C VAL A 5 7.52 2.79 -1.64
N PHE A 6 6.71 2.42 -2.62
CA PHE A 6 5.40 3.00 -2.85
C PHE A 6 4.32 1.94 -2.66
N GLY A 7 3.20 2.29 -2.05
CA GLY A 7 2.10 1.36 -1.82
C GLY A 7 0.76 1.97 -2.18
N TYR A 8 -0.09 1.24 -2.91
CA TYR A 8 -1.44 1.68 -3.27
C TYR A 8 -2.51 0.87 -2.54
N GLN A 9 -3.62 1.53 -2.21
CA GLN A 9 -4.81 0.87 -1.65
C GLN A 9 -5.40 -0.08 -2.70
N ILE A 10 -5.54 -1.37 -2.41
CA ILE A 10 -6.24 -2.30 -3.32
C ILE A 10 -7.76 -2.25 -3.13
N VAL A 11 -8.23 -1.78 -1.96
CA VAL A 11 -9.63 -1.47 -1.70
C VAL A 11 -9.73 0.04 -1.46
N PRO A 12 -10.48 0.80 -2.28
CA PRO A 12 -10.65 2.24 -2.10
C PRO A 12 -11.05 2.61 -0.66
N GLY A 13 -10.34 3.57 -0.08
CA GLY A 13 -10.61 4.06 1.27
C GLY A 13 -10.16 3.14 2.41
N ARG A 14 -9.51 2.00 2.12
CA ARG A 14 -8.87 1.16 3.12
C ARG A 14 -7.36 1.20 2.97
N ASP A 15 -6.69 1.65 4.03
CA ASP A 15 -5.23 1.73 4.06
C ASP A 15 -4.54 0.38 4.22
N GLU A 16 -5.29 -0.69 4.50
CA GLU A 16 -4.79 -2.05 4.54
C GLU A 16 -5.83 -3.04 3.98
N PRO A 17 -5.40 -4.00 3.15
CA PRO A 17 -4.03 -4.22 2.66
C PRO A 17 -3.60 -3.22 1.54
N LEU A 18 -2.29 -3.01 1.42
CA LEU A 18 -1.66 -2.28 0.31
C LEU A 18 -0.91 -3.25 -0.62
N ALA A 19 -0.84 -2.92 -1.91
CA ALA A 19 0.11 -3.52 -2.84
C ALA A 19 1.28 -2.57 -3.07
N PHE A 20 2.50 -3.09 -3.25
CA PHE A 20 3.74 -2.31 -3.21
C PHE A 20 4.55 -2.38 -4.51
N ALA A 21 5.27 -1.30 -4.80
CA ALA A 21 6.14 -1.12 -5.95
C ALA A 21 7.42 -0.37 -5.56
N ALA A 22 8.47 -0.50 -6.38
CA ALA A 22 9.76 0.14 -6.11
C ALA A 22 9.80 1.61 -6.55
N SER A 23 8.88 2.02 -7.43
CA SER A 23 8.79 3.39 -7.95
C SER A 23 7.35 3.90 -7.95
N LEU A 24 7.18 5.22 -7.93
CA LEU A 24 5.85 5.84 -8.01
C LEU A 24 5.15 5.53 -9.34
N GLU A 25 5.89 5.54 -10.44
CA GLU A 25 5.36 5.28 -11.79
C GLU A 25 4.82 3.84 -11.90
N GLU A 26 5.60 2.86 -11.42
CA GLU A 26 5.15 1.47 -11.33
C GLU A 26 3.90 1.34 -10.44
N CYS A 27 3.92 1.96 -9.27
CA CYS A 27 2.80 1.94 -8.33
C CYS A 27 1.51 2.52 -8.94
N GLN A 28 1.62 3.63 -9.68
CA GLN A 28 0.49 4.26 -10.38
C GLN A 28 -0.05 3.36 -11.49
N ARG A 29 0.83 2.77 -12.29
CA ARG A 29 0.45 1.86 -13.37
C ARG A 29 -0.27 0.62 -12.83
N ASP A 30 0.26 0.02 -11.76
CA ASP A 30 -0.33 -1.17 -11.14
C ASP A 30 -1.69 -0.84 -10.50
N ALA A 31 -1.80 0.31 -9.81
CA ALA A 31 -3.07 0.77 -9.24
C ALA A 31 -4.16 1.00 -10.29
N LEU A 32 -3.82 1.56 -11.46
CA LEU A 32 -4.75 1.71 -12.57
C LEU A 32 -5.19 0.34 -13.14
N SER A 33 -4.25 -0.60 -13.29
CA SER A 33 -4.54 -1.96 -13.75
C SER A 33 -5.49 -2.69 -12.80
N GLU A 34 -5.28 -2.57 -11.49
CA GLU A 34 -6.17 -3.16 -10.47
C GLU A 34 -7.60 -2.60 -10.57
N ARG A 35 -7.75 -1.28 -10.76
CA ARG A 35 -9.06 -0.67 -10.96
C ARG A 35 -9.78 -1.20 -12.19
N ASP A 36 -9.05 -1.32 -13.30
CA ASP A 36 -9.61 -1.83 -14.55
C ASP A 36 -9.98 -3.31 -14.45
N GLU A 37 -9.28 -4.09 -13.61
CA GLU A 37 -9.68 -5.46 -13.27
C GLU A 37 -10.95 -5.49 -12.42
N LEU A 38 -11.03 -4.67 -11.37
CA LEU A 38 -12.22 -4.58 -10.51
C LEU A 38 -13.48 -4.24 -11.31
N ARG A 39 -13.41 -3.25 -12.21
CA ARG A 39 -14.54 -2.89 -13.09
C ARG A 39 -14.94 -3.99 -14.06
N ARG A 40 -13.97 -4.72 -14.60
CA ARG A 40 -14.26 -5.82 -15.54
C ARG A 40 -14.95 -7.00 -14.84
N ASN A 41 -14.57 -7.25 -13.58
CA ASN A 41 -15.11 -8.35 -12.80
C ASN A 41 -16.46 -8.02 -12.15
N ASP A 42 -16.73 -6.74 -11.88
CA ASP A 42 -18.01 -6.26 -11.37
C ASP A 42 -18.46 -4.97 -12.09
N PRO A 43 -19.20 -5.10 -13.21
CA PRO A 43 -19.66 -3.95 -13.99
C PRO A 43 -20.72 -3.08 -13.28
N ASP A 44 -21.40 -3.64 -12.28
CA ASP A 44 -22.42 -2.96 -11.48
C ASP A 44 -21.84 -2.36 -10.18
N LEU A 45 -20.52 -2.50 -9.99
CA LEU A 45 -19.82 -1.94 -8.84
C LEU A 45 -20.08 -0.43 -8.79
N GLU A 46 -20.53 0.05 -7.62
CA GLU A 46 -20.64 1.48 -7.35
C GLU A 46 -19.32 2.20 -7.71
N PRO A 47 -19.36 3.51 -8.01
CA PRO A 47 -18.16 4.26 -8.42
C PRO A 47 -17.00 3.95 -7.48
N LEU A 48 -15.97 3.30 -8.02
CA LEU A 48 -14.77 2.97 -7.26
C LEU A 48 -14.23 4.27 -6.70
N GLY A 49 -14.25 4.40 -5.36
CA GLY A 49 -13.65 5.55 -4.70
C GLY A 49 -12.18 5.73 -5.12
N ALA A 50 -11.61 6.91 -4.84
CA ALA A 50 -10.20 7.14 -5.11
C ALA A 50 -9.32 6.14 -4.31
N MET A 51 -8.31 5.57 -4.96
CA MET A 51 -7.29 4.74 -4.32
C MET A 51 -6.08 5.61 -3.98
N ALA A 52 -5.71 5.63 -2.70
CA ALA A 52 -4.54 6.35 -2.26
C ALA A 52 -3.24 5.64 -2.64
N ILE A 53 -2.22 6.43 -2.99
CA ILE A 53 -0.83 5.99 -3.14
C ILE A 53 0.01 6.65 -2.07
N TYR A 54 0.74 5.82 -1.32
CA TYR A 54 1.62 6.21 -0.26
C TYR A 54 3.08 6.03 -0.65
N ARG A 55 3.93 6.98 -0.24
CA ARG A 55 5.38 6.79 -0.14
C ARG A 55 5.68 6.32 1.28
N LEU A 56 6.33 5.17 1.40
CA LEU A 56 6.71 4.60 2.69
C LEU A 56 8.24 4.58 2.80
N THR A 57 8.75 5.11 3.91
CA THR A 57 10.15 4.94 4.30
C THR A 57 10.21 3.80 5.31
N LEU A 58 10.96 2.76 4.97
CA LEU A 58 11.11 1.54 5.76
C LEU A 58 12.49 1.49 6.40
N ALA A 59 12.56 0.96 7.62
CA ALA A 59 13.81 0.62 8.28
C ALA A 59 13.74 -0.81 8.83
N TRP A 60 14.90 -1.45 8.93
CA TRP A 60 14.98 -2.77 9.55
C TRP A 60 14.52 -2.69 11.02
N PRO A 61 13.63 -3.58 11.48
CA PRO A 61 13.18 -3.56 12.86
C PRO A 61 14.33 -3.99 13.79
N ASP A 62 14.35 -3.45 15.00
CA ASP A 62 15.20 -3.97 16.06
C ASP A 62 14.72 -5.37 16.51
N THR A 63 15.51 -6.00 17.39
CA THR A 63 15.20 -7.34 17.90
C THR A 63 13.82 -7.41 18.55
N ASP A 64 13.42 -6.39 19.31
CA ASP A 64 12.15 -6.38 20.04
C ASP A 64 10.95 -6.27 19.09
N ARG A 65 11.03 -5.38 18.09
CA ARG A 65 10.02 -5.28 17.03
C ARG A 65 9.95 -6.55 16.19
N LEU A 66 11.10 -7.14 15.85
CA LEU A 66 11.13 -8.40 15.10
C LEU A 66 10.47 -9.54 15.90
N LEU A 67 10.77 -9.65 17.19
CA LEU A 67 10.12 -10.61 18.07
C LEU A 67 8.60 -10.34 18.19
N ALA A 68 8.17 -9.08 18.19
CA ALA A 68 6.75 -8.74 18.18
C ALA A 68 6.05 -9.23 16.89
N VAL A 69 6.68 -9.06 15.73
CA VAL A 69 6.16 -9.58 14.44
C VAL A 69 6.10 -11.11 14.46
N LEU A 70 7.19 -11.78 14.87
CA LEU A 70 7.28 -13.24 14.87
C LEU A 70 6.29 -13.90 15.85
N ASN A 71 5.87 -13.19 16.89
CA ASN A 71 4.85 -13.64 17.83
C ASN A 71 3.46 -13.05 17.54
N GLU A 72 3.22 -12.55 16.32
CA GLU A 72 1.93 -12.04 15.82
C GLU A 72 1.32 -10.90 16.66
N LYS A 73 2.15 -10.14 17.38
CA LYS A 73 1.72 -8.98 18.19
C LYS A 73 1.56 -7.70 17.38
N THR A 74 2.18 -7.65 16.19
CA THR A 74 2.11 -6.53 15.25
C THR A 74 2.37 -7.04 13.84
N SER A 75 1.91 -6.32 12.81
CA SER A 75 2.20 -6.67 11.42
C SER A 75 3.66 -6.35 11.08
N LEU A 76 4.23 -7.05 10.09
CA LEU A 76 5.57 -6.70 9.59
C LEU A 76 5.60 -5.25 9.07
N LEU A 77 4.55 -4.81 8.38
CA LEU A 77 4.48 -3.47 7.80
C LEU A 77 4.56 -2.40 8.90
N ASP A 78 3.77 -2.54 9.98
CA ASP A 78 3.80 -1.60 11.10
C ASP A 78 5.16 -1.59 11.81
N ALA A 79 5.83 -2.74 11.89
CA ALA A 79 7.13 -2.85 12.53
C ALA A 79 8.23 -2.11 11.74
N VAL A 80 8.14 -2.07 10.41
CA VAL A 80 9.20 -1.54 9.53
C VAL A 80 8.93 -0.15 8.97
N VAL A 81 7.68 0.33 8.94
CA VAL A 81 7.36 1.68 8.45
C VAL A 81 7.80 2.74 9.47
N VAL A 82 8.61 3.68 9.01
CA VAL A 82 9.09 4.84 9.80
C VAL A 82 8.35 6.12 9.42
N ASP A 83 8.01 6.28 8.13
CA ASP A 83 7.28 7.43 7.60
C ASP A 83 6.31 6.95 6.52
N ARG A 84 5.07 7.44 6.55
CA ARG A 84 4.03 7.17 5.55
C ARG A 84 3.46 8.51 5.09
N LYS A 85 3.57 8.78 3.79
CA LYS A 85 3.08 10.03 3.18
C LYS A 85 2.15 9.73 2.02
N LEU A 86 0.98 10.35 2.00
CA LEU A 86 0.13 10.36 0.82
C LEU A 86 0.82 11.15 -0.29
N VAL A 87 1.03 10.52 -1.44
CA VAL A 87 1.74 11.13 -2.59
C VAL A 87 0.94 11.09 -3.88
N GLY A 88 -0.18 10.38 -3.91
CA GLY A 88 -1.05 10.33 -5.08
C GLY A 88 -2.42 9.79 -4.75
N LEU A 89 -3.36 10.07 -5.66
CA LEU A 89 -4.68 9.45 -5.70
C LEU A 89 -4.89 8.96 -7.13
N VAL A 90 -5.42 7.74 -7.25
CA VAL A 90 -5.89 7.19 -8.52
C VAL A 90 -7.39 7.17 -8.49
N ALA A 91 -7.99 7.95 -9.37
CA ALA A 91 -9.42 8.08 -9.56
C ALA A 91 -9.69 8.19 -11.07
N ASP A 92 -10.95 8.39 -11.41
CA ASP A 92 -11.48 8.44 -12.77
C ASP A 92 -11.22 9.81 -13.43
#